data_AF-A0A6I3HVJ7-F1
#
_entry.id   AF-A0A6I3HVJ7-F1
#
_cell.length_a   1.000
_cell.length_b   1.000
_cell.length_c   1.000
_cell.angle_alpha   90.00
_cell.angle_beta   90.00
_cell.angle_gamma   90.00
#
_symmetry.space_group_name_H-M   'P 1'
#
loop_
_entity.id
_entity.type
_entity.pdbx_description
1 polymer ?
#
loop_
_entity_poly.entity_id
_entity_poly.type
_entity_poly.pdbx_seq_one_letter_code
_entity_poly.pdbx_strand_id
1 'polypeptide(L)'
;HIGASIIGLERRLESMSSLGKGRSLHPVQRQKLAALISQGTAYKAVAQTQGPVASTASSLMKLGITEMMFEMSMLRGDISGADAMLEGPDALGMMSAPGGRIAGGTSQVQRNIIGERLLGLPREPK
;
A
#
# COMPACT_ATOMS: atom_id res chain seq x y z
N HIS A 1 -4.96 -14.70 11.17
CA HIS A 1 -4.62 -13.86 12.33
C HIS A 1 -4.50 -12.40 11.93
N ILE A 2 -5.57 -11.61 12.12
CA ILE A 2 -5.67 -10.19 11.74
C ILE A 2 -4.58 -9.33 12.41
N GLY A 3 -4.19 -9.69 13.65
CA GLY A 3 -3.13 -8.98 14.39
C GLY A 3 -1.77 -8.92 13.67
N ALA A 4 -1.37 -9.97 12.94
CA ALA A 4 -0.10 -9.95 12.19
C ALA A 4 -0.12 -8.95 11.02
N SER A 5 -1.29 -8.73 10.40
CA SER A 5 -1.45 -7.78 9.30
C SER A 5 -1.45 -6.33 9.80
N ILE A 6 -2.08 -6.07 10.96
CA ILE A 6 -2.07 -4.74 11.61
C ILE A 6 -0.67 -4.35 12.05
N ILE A 7 0.05 -5.24 12.74
CA ILE A 7 1.44 -4.99 13.18
C ILE A 7 2.34 -4.72 11.96
N GLY A 8 2.14 -5.47 10.88
CA GLY A 8 2.85 -5.24 9.63
C GLY A 8 2.55 -3.89 8.97
N LEU A 9 1.33 -3.37 9.11
CA LEU A 9 0.94 -2.05 8.61
C LEU A 9 1.51 -0.92 9.50
N GLU A 10 1.52 -1.11 10.82
CA GLU A 10 2.11 -0.14 11.76
C GLU A 10 3.59 0.08 11.50
N ARG A 11 4.37 -0.99 11.33
CA ARG A 11 5.80 -0.87 10.98
C ARG A 11 6.02 -0.13 9.66
N ARG A 12 5.13 -0.31 8.68
CA ARG A 12 5.21 0.39 7.39
C ARG A 12 4.93 1.88 7.57
N LEU A 13 3.90 2.23 8.34
CA LEU A 13 3.57 3.63 8.65
C LEU A 13 4.70 4.34 9.41
N GLU A 14 5.35 3.64 10.33
CA GLU A 14 6.51 4.18 11.04
C GLU A 14 7.69 4.43 10.09
N SER A 15 7.96 3.49 9.18
CA SER A 15 8.98 3.65 8.13
C SER A 15 8.66 4.79 7.15
N MET A 16 7.39 4.98 6.78
CA MET A 16 6.96 6.14 5.97
C MET A 16 7.19 7.44 6.74
N SER A 17 6.78 7.49 8.00
CA SER A 17 6.92 8.68 8.84
C SER A 17 8.39 9.05 9.07
N SER A 18 9.28 8.06 9.19
CA SER A 18 10.71 8.30 9.35
C SER A 18 11.36 8.86 8.08
N LEU A 19 10.82 8.56 6.89
CA LEU A 19 11.32 9.11 5.63
C LEU A 19 11.27 10.65 5.59
N GLY A 20 10.28 11.26 6.25
CA GLY A 20 10.15 12.71 6.34
C GLY A 20 11.02 13.35 7.43
N LYS A 21 11.54 12.57 8.39
CA LYS A 21 12.30 13.11 9.52
C LYS A 21 13.70 13.53 9.08
N GLY A 22 14.08 14.77 9.37
CA GLY A 22 15.43 15.28 9.13
C GLY A 22 15.80 15.45 7.65
N ARG A 23 14.83 15.38 6.73
CA ARG A 23 15.05 15.57 5.29
C ARG A 23 14.34 16.82 4.77
N SER A 24 14.98 17.55 3.88
CA SER A 24 14.33 18.59 3.09
C SER A 24 13.69 17.98 1.85
N LEU A 25 12.40 17.63 1.95
CA LEU A 25 11.63 17.11 0.81
C LEU A 25 11.07 18.25 -0.03
N HIS A 26 11.02 18.07 -1.35
CA HIS A 26 10.29 19.00 -2.21
C HIS A 26 8.80 19.07 -1.79
N PRO A 27 8.11 20.20 -2.00
CA PRO A 27 6.70 20.35 -1.60
C PRO A 27 5.80 19.22 -2.11
N VAL A 28 6.01 18.78 -3.37
CA VAL A 28 5.25 17.68 -3.97
C VAL A 28 5.55 16.34 -3.31
N GLN A 29 6.82 16.04 -2.99
CA GLN A 29 7.20 14.80 -2.29
C GLN A 29 6.63 14.77 -0.87
N ARG A 30 6.64 15.90 -0.17
CA ARG A 30 6.03 16.05 1.16
C ARG A 30 4.53 15.79 1.13
N GLN A 31 3.83 16.35 0.13
CA GLN A 31 2.41 16.13 -0.06
C GLN A 31 2.08 14.66 -0.33
N LYS A 32 2.84 14.01 -1.22
CA LYS A 32 2.70 12.57 -1.51
C LYS A 32 2.92 11.73 -0.25
N LEU A 33 3.97 12.01 0.52
CA LEU A 33 4.27 11.30 1.76
C LEU A 33 3.14 11.45 2.78
N ALA A 34 2.64 12.67 2.97
CA ALA A 34 1.52 12.95 3.86
C ALA A 34 0.27 12.16 3.44
N ALA A 35 -0.06 12.14 2.14
CA ALA A 35 -1.19 11.39 1.62
C ALA A 35 -1.07 9.88 1.90
N LEU A 36 0.11 9.28 1.70
CA LEU A 36 0.36 7.87 1.99
C LEU A 36 0.21 7.54 3.47
N ILE A 37 0.73 8.39 4.37
CA ILE A 37 0.59 8.22 5.82
C ILE A 37 -0.89 8.32 6.23
N SER A 38 -1.62 9.29 5.69
CA SER A 38 -3.06 9.44 5.96
C SER A 38 -3.86 8.22 5.47
N GLN A 39 -3.56 7.74 4.27
CA GLN A 39 -4.21 6.55 3.69
C GLN A 39 -3.93 5.30 4.50
N GLY A 40 -2.67 5.03 4.86
CA GLY A 40 -2.32 3.88 5.69
C GLY A 40 -2.91 3.95 7.10
N THR A 41 -3.04 5.16 7.66
CA THR A 41 -3.73 5.39 8.93
C THR A 41 -5.21 5.05 8.85
N ALA A 42 -5.88 5.44 7.75
CA ALA A 42 -7.26 5.06 7.49
C ALA A 42 -7.42 3.53 7.35
N TYR A 43 -6.48 2.86 6.66
CA TYR A 43 -6.48 1.40 6.57
C TYR A 43 -6.30 0.73 7.92
N LYS A 44 -5.41 1.26 8.78
CA LYS A 44 -5.26 0.77 10.15
C LYS A 44 -6.57 0.87 10.92
N ALA A 45 -7.25 2.02 10.86
CA ALA A 45 -8.52 2.22 11.54
C ALA A 45 -9.58 1.21 11.08
N VAL A 46 -9.76 1.05 9.76
CA VAL A 46 -10.72 0.08 9.21
C VAL A 46 -10.34 -1.36 9.55
N ALA A 47 -9.04 -1.70 9.62
CA ALA A 47 -8.59 -3.03 10.02
C ALA A 47 -8.93 -3.33 11.50
N GLN A 48 -8.90 -2.32 12.36
CA GLN A 48 -9.26 -2.44 13.78
C GLN A 48 -10.77 -2.63 13.99
N THR A 49 -11.62 -2.23 13.05
CA THR A 49 -13.08 -2.43 13.15
C THR A 49 -13.54 -3.79 12.62
N GLN A 50 -12.66 -4.62 12.06
CA GLN A 50 -13.05 -5.92 11.51
C GLN A 50 -13.10 -7.00 12.62
N GLY A 51 -14.16 -7.80 12.60
CA GLY A 51 -14.29 -9.01 13.43
C GLY A 51 -13.35 -10.14 12.99
N PRO A 52 -13.36 -11.30 13.68
CA PRO A 52 -12.39 -12.39 13.49
C PRO A 52 -12.46 -13.12 12.14
N VAL A 53 -13.49 -12.87 11.33
CA VAL A 53 -13.71 -13.55 10.04
C VAL A 53 -13.08 -12.76 8.90
N ALA A 54 -12.39 -13.45 7.99
CA ALA A 54 -11.88 -12.87 6.75
C ALA A 54 -13.05 -12.39 5.87
N SER A 55 -13.40 -11.11 5.99
CA SER A 55 -14.51 -10.49 5.26
C SER A 55 -14.04 -9.96 3.90
N THR A 56 -14.98 -9.46 3.08
CA THR A 56 -14.67 -8.69 1.87
C THR A 56 -13.78 -7.47 2.18
N ALA A 57 -13.77 -6.98 3.42
CA ALA A 57 -12.84 -5.94 3.87
C ALA A 57 -11.38 -6.41 3.88
N SER A 58 -11.10 -7.71 4.03
CA SER A 58 -9.75 -8.26 3.84
C SER A 58 -9.25 -8.06 2.41
N SER A 59 -10.15 -8.21 1.42
CA SER A 59 -9.79 -7.97 0.01
C SER A 59 -9.50 -6.51 -0.29
N LEU A 60 -10.27 -5.61 0.32
CA LEU A 60 -10.05 -4.17 0.28
C LEU A 60 -8.73 -3.77 0.96
N MET A 61 -8.44 -4.35 2.13
CA MET A 61 -7.17 -4.14 2.83
C MET A 61 -5.99 -4.61 2.00
N LYS A 62 -6.08 -5.81 1.43
CA LYS A 62 -5.02 -6.38 0.61
C LYS A 62 -4.74 -5.52 -0.61
N LEU A 63 -5.79 -5.10 -1.34
CA LEU A 63 -5.64 -4.20 -2.49
C LEU A 63 -5.02 -2.86 -2.06
N GLY A 64 -5.61 -2.20 -1.05
CA GLY A 64 -5.17 -0.89 -0.58
C GLY A 64 -3.72 -0.87 -0.08
N ILE A 65 -3.33 -1.86 0.72
CA ILE A 65 -1.95 -1.98 1.24
C ILE A 65 -0.96 -2.23 0.10
N THR A 66 -1.30 -3.10 -0.86
CA THR A 66 -0.44 -3.37 -2.01
C THR A 66 -0.22 -2.11 -2.86
N GLU A 67 -1.29 -1.38 -3.18
CA GLU A 67 -1.19 -0.14 -3.97
C GLU A 67 -0.38 0.93 -3.21
N MET A 68 -0.63 1.10 -1.91
CA MET A 68 0.12 2.03 -1.06
C MET A 68 1.62 1.70 -1.00
N MET A 69 1.97 0.41 -0.91
CA MET A 69 3.38 0.00 -0.90
C MET A 69 4.07 0.25 -2.24
N PHE A 70 3.36 0.09 -3.36
CA PHE A 70 3.88 0.44 -4.67
C PHE A 70 4.20 1.94 -4.75
N GLU A 71 3.23 2.79 -4.40
CA GLU A 71 3.40 4.25 -4.43
C GLU A 71 4.53 4.71 -3.49
N MET A 72 4.69 4.05 -2.34
CA MET A 72 5.80 4.34 -1.43
C MET A 72 7.17 3.99 -2.02
N SER A 73 7.30 2.85 -2.70
CA SER A 73 8.55 2.50 -3.40
C SER A 73 8.88 3.51 -4.49
N MET A 74 7.88 3.96 -5.26
CA MET A 74 8.06 4.98 -6.28
C MET A 74 8.44 6.34 -5.69
N LEU A 75 7.82 6.73 -4.57
CA LEU A 75 8.17 7.98 -3.86
C LEU A 75 9.60 7.94 -3.32
N ARG A 76 10.07 6.81 -2.80
CA ARG A 76 11.47 6.66 -2.38
C ARG A 76 12.44 6.87 -3.55
N GLY A 77 12.13 6.30 -4.72
CA GLY A 77 12.89 6.56 -5.94
C GLY A 77 12.89 8.02 -6.34
N ASP A 78 11.72 8.68 -6.35
CA ASP A 78 11.55 10.11 -6.64
C ASP A 78 12.36 11.00 -5.67
N ILE A 79 12.46 10.61 -4.40
CA ILE A 79 13.27 11.33 -3.40
C ILE A 79 14.77 11.17 -3.64
N SER A 80 15.21 9.97 -4.03
CA SER A 80 16.63 9.68 -4.31
C SER A 80 17.06 10.14 -5.71
N GLY A 81 16.12 10.48 -6.60
CA GLY A 81 16.41 11.04 -7.91
C GLY A 81 17.24 10.10 -8.79
N ALA A 82 18.30 10.63 -9.40
CA ALA A 82 19.18 9.84 -10.28
C ALA A 82 19.89 8.69 -9.56
N ASP A 83 20.19 8.85 -8.26
CA ASP A 83 20.86 7.81 -7.46
C ASP A 83 19.98 6.55 -7.32
N ALA A 84 18.66 6.69 -7.43
CA ALA A 84 17.73 5.57 -7.42
C ALA A 84 17.90 4.60 -8.61
N MET A 85 18.63 5.01 -9.65
CA MET A 85 18.92 4.19 -10.83
C MET A 85 20.16 3.31 -10.63
N LEU A 86 20.97 3.58 -9.62
CA LEU A 86 22.12 2.75 -9.26
C LEU A 86 21.65 1.51 -8.48
N GLU A 87 22.45 0.45 -8.54
CA GLU A 87 22.17 -0.75 -7.74
C GLU A 87 22.12 -0.38 -6.26
N GLY A 88 21.00 -0.71 -5.60
CA GLY A 88 20.79 -0.35 -4.21
C GLY A 88 19.34 -0.57 -3.76
N PRO A 89 19.04 -0.21 -2.49
CA PRO A 89 17.75 -0.48 -1.88
C PRO A 89 16.55 0.19 -2.58
N ASP A 90 16.75 1.38 -3.16
CA ASP A 90 15.68 2.09 -3.87
C ASP A 90 15.39 1.45 -5.23
N ALA A 91 16.43 1.11 -6.01
CA ALA A 91 16.29 0.36 -7.27
C ALA A 91 15.59 -1.00 -7.05
N LEU A 92 16.05 -1.77 -6.06
CA LEU A 92 15.43 -3.05 -5.70
C LEU A 92 13.97 -2.87 -5.26
N GLY A 93 13.68 -1.83 -4.49
CA GLY A 93 12.34 -1.50 -4.01
C GLY A 93 11.37 -1.17 -5.15
N MET A 94 11.80 -0.36 -6.13
CA MET A 94 11.02 -0.03 -7.32
C MET A 94 10.80 -1.25 -8.22
N MET A 95 11.85 -2.06 -8.44
CA MET A 95 11.77 -3.25 -9.30
C MET A 95 10.86 -4.33 -8.68
N SER A 96 10.86 -4.47 -7.35
CA SER A 96 10.07 -5.49 -6.65
C SER A 96 8.62 -5.06 -6.41
N ALA A 97 8.33 -3.76 -6.37
CA ALA A 97 7.01 -3.22 -6.04
C ALA A 97 5.86 -3.74 -6.90
N PRO A 98 5.98 -3.86 -8.25
CA PRO A 98 4.94 -4.44 -9.09
C PRO A 98 4.54 -5.86 -8.68
N GLY A 99 5.46 -6.65 -8.12
CA GLY A 99 5.22 -8.04 -7.71
C GLY A 99 4.09 -8.16 -6.68
N GLY A 100 3.93 -7.16 -5.81
CA GLY A 100 2.83 -7.12 -4.84
C GLY A 100 1.44 -7.06 -5.46
N ARG A 101 1.31 -6.47 -6.67
CA ARG A 101 0.04 -6.33 -7.41
C ARG A 101 -0.42 -7.62 -8.07
N ILE A 102 0.44 -8.64 -8.13
CA ILE A 102 0.13 -9.95 -8.72
C ILE A 102 0.17 -11.08 -7.68
N ALA A 103 0.99 -10.95 -6.63
CA ALA A 103 1.14 -11.96 -5.60
C ALA A 103 -0.14 -12.13 -4.77
N GLY A 104 -0.55 -13.39 -4.56
CA GLY A 104 -1.72 -13.75 -3.76
C GLY A 104 -3.04 -13.20 -4.31
N GLY A 105 -3.17 -13.09 -5.64
CA GLY A 105 -4.33 -12.55 -6.36
C GLY A 105 -4.02 -11.18 -6.99
N THR A 106 -4.41 -10.96 -8.24
CA THR A 106 -4.10 -9.68 -8.90
C THR A 106 -4.91 -8.53 -8.32
N SER A 107 -4.43 -7.28 -8.44
CA SER A 107 -5.22 -6.09 -8.09
C SER A 107 -6.57 -6.06 -8.81
N GLN A 108 -6.63 -6.56 -10.05
CA GLN A 108 -7.86 -6.71 -10.84
C GLN A 108 -8.83 -7.71 -10.19
N VAL A 109 -8.36 -8.91 -9.83
CA VAL A 109 -9.20 -9.91 -9.15
C VAL A 109 -9.74 -9.36 -7.83
N GLN A 110 -8.93 -8.62 -7.07
CA GLN A 110 -9.39 -7.98 -5.84
C GLN A 110 -10.46 -6.91 -6.08
N ARG A 111 -10.32 -6.09 -7.14
CA ARG A 111 -11.35 -5.13 -7.56
C ARG A 111 -12.65 -5.83 -7.92
N ASN A 112 -12.59 -6.96 -8.62
CA ASN A 112 -13.78 -7.75 -8.97
C ASN A 112 -14.46 -8.32 -7.72
N ILE A 113 -13.69 -8.89 -6.78
CA ILE A 113 -14.23 -9.40 -5.52
C ILE A 113 -14.91 -8.29 -4.73
N ILE A 114 -14.32 -7.09 -4.67
CA ILE A 114 -14.93 -5.93 -4.00
C ILE A 114 -16.22 -5.52 -4.74
N GLY A 115 -16.19 -5.41 -6.07
CA GLY A 115 -17.36 -5.08 -6.87
C GLY A 115 -18.52 -6.05 -6.66
N GLU A 116 -18.29 -7.35 -6.84
CA GLU A 116 -19.31 -8.39 -6.73
C GLU A 116 -19.81 -8.57 -5.29
N ARG A 117 -18.89 -8.69 -4.32
CA ARG A 117 -19.23 -9.15 -2.96
C ARG A 117 -19.43 -8.04 -1.94
N LEU A 118 -18.90 -6.84 -2.18
CA LEU A 118 -19.13 -5.69 -1.30
C LEU A 118 -20.15 -4.74 -1.88
N LEU A 119 -20.05 -4.45 -3.18
CA LEU A 119 -20.89 -3.45 -3.84
C LEU A 119 -22.10 -4.05 -4.58
N GLY A 120 -22.18 -5.38 -4.71
CA GLY A 120 -23.29 -6.07 -5.38
C GLY A 120 -23.33 -5.84 -6.89
N LEU A 121 -22.20 -5.49 -7.51
CA LEU A 121 -22.11 -5.28 -8.95
C LEU A 121 -22.26 -6.62 -9.70
N PRO A 122 -22.79 -6.60 -10.94
CA PRO A 122 -22.81 -7.79 -11.80
C PRO A 122 -21.40 -8.36 -12.01
N ARG A 123 -21.32 -9.68 -12.17
CA ARG A 123 -20.05 -10.34 -12.51
C ARG A 123 -19.54 -9.85 -13.86
N GLU A 124 -18.22 -9.77 -13.98
CA GLU A 124 -17.60 -9.47 -15.27
C GLU A 124 -17.94 -10.56 -16.30
N PRO A 125 -18.15 -10.19 -17.57
CA PRO A 125 -18.28 -11.14 -18.67
C PRO A 125 -17.03 -12.02 -18.76
N LYS A 126 -17.22 -13.32 -19.00
CA LYS A 126 -16.14 -14.28 -19.19
C LYS A 126 -15.63 -14.29 -20.62
#